data_AF-A0A1H6L7Y5-F1
#
_entry.id   AF-A0A1H6L7Y5-F1
#
_cell.length_a   1.000
_cell.length_b   1.000
_cell.length_c   1.000
_cell.angle_alpha   90.00
_cell.angle_beta   90.00
_cell.angle_gamma   90.00
#
_symmetry.space_group_name_H-M   'P 1'
#
loop_
_entity.id
_entity.type
_entity.pdbx_description
1 polymer ?
#
loop_
_entity_poly.entity_id
_entity_poly.type
_entity_poly.pdbx_seq_one_letter_code
_entity_poly.pdbx_strand_id
1 'polypeptide(L)'
;MLSKIEYSPADIQAIEQQIEQLNEKAVSSSNILSHIKETLKGLDSALENTRSGIELTPFTKKIRDLNKGLMIYYGDSQDSFSMEYHGMGTRSWSSLLTLKSFIGLLASNAEKVGSVFFPILAIEEPEAHLHPNAQKQLYSQINDIAGQKIISTHSPYIAAVADLGQIRSFYKDQEGTRCDKVAIDSLTDEDQRKITRHVINSRGEIFFSKLMVLFEGETEEQALPIFAKHHFGKSVVEMGVDFIGVGGYGNYLPFLRFAESLNIPWLILSDAEEKTRNSVKKQFDNCRSKKTEADVIVFLDNDNNIENQLLKDGFQDEIRQALIELDDYHSEQEKTSAQVKIKAFNDEKLYKQMKKSKTQFAPVIAEQIIKSKKTLPPKIIELFNKISSILNITEKAS
;
A
#
# COMPACT_ATOMS: atom_id res chain seq x y z
N MET A 1 -14.22 -4.02 30.49
CA MET A 1 -14.85 -3.10 29.51
C MET A 1 -16.34 -3.40 29.32
N LEU A 2 -16.72 -4.62 28.97
CA LEU A 2 -18.12 -5.13 29.07
C LEU A 2 -18.61 -5.33 30.53
N SER A 3 -17.72 -5.19 31.52
CA SER A 3 -18.03 -5.11 32.96
C SER A 3 -18.87 -3.89 33.37
N LYS A 4 -19.19 -2.99 32.43
CA LYS A 4 -20.03 -1.79 32.62
C LYS A 4 -21.42 -1.92 31.98
N ILE A 5 -21.83 -3.12 31.52
CA ILE A 5 -23.22 -3.31 31.09
C ILE A 5 -24.09 -3.16 32.34
N GLU A 6 -24.91 -2.11 32.37
CA GLU A 6 -25.80 -1.83 33.49
C GLU A 6 -27.06 -2.68 33.35
N TYR A 7 -27.21 -3.62 34.27
CA TYR A 7 -28.43 -4.39 34.49
C TYR A 7 -29.06 -3.90 35.79
N SER A 8 -30.40 -3.92 35.88
CA SER A 8 -31.04 -3.67 37.17
C SER A 8 -30.64 -4.78 38.17
N PRO A 9 -30.56 -4.51 39.49
CA PRO A 9 -30.24 -5.55 40.47
C PRO A 9 -31.17 -6.77 40.38
N ALA A 10 -32.43 -6.55 40.01
CA ALA A 10 -33.42 -7.61 39.79
C ALA A 10 -33.07 -8.46 38.55
N ASP A 11 -32.69 -7.82 37.44
CA ASP A 11 -32.29 -8.54 36.22
C ASP A 11 -31.00 -9.33 36.44
N ILE A 12 -30.04 -8.77 37.21
CA ILE A 12 -28.81 -9.49 37.55
C ILE A 12 -29.14 -10.79 38.27
N GLN A 13 -29.99 -10.71 39.29
CA GLN A 13 -30.36 -11.88 40.07
C GLN A 13 -31.14 -12.90 39.23
N ALA A 14 -32.05 -12.44 38.38
CA ALA A 14 -32.84 -13.32 37.51
C ALA A 14 -31.97 -14.04 36.47
N ILE A 15 -31.07 -13.32 35.79
CA ILE A 15 -30.18 -13.90 34.77
C ILE A 15 -29.15 -14.82 35.42
N GLU A 16 -28.56 -14.46 36.56
CA GLU A 16 -27.60 -15.34 37.25
C GLU A 16 -28.26 -16.66 37.73
N GLN A 17 -29.51 -16.62 38.19
CA GLN A 17 -30.28 -17.83 38.51
C GLN A 17 -30.51 -18.72 37.28
N GLN A 18 -30.83 -18.12 36.13
CA GLN A 18 -30.99 -18.90 34.89
C GLN A 18 -29.67 -19.54 34.45
N ILE A 19 -28.55 -18.83 34.57
CA ILE A 19 -27.22 -19.38 34.24
C ILE A 19 -26.83 -20.50 35.20
N GLU A 20 -27.16 -20.39 36.49
CA GLU A 20 -26.94 -21.45 37.48
C GLU A 20 -27.70 -22.73 37.09
N GLN A 21 -29.00 -22.62 36.79
CA GLN A 21 -29.81 -23.75 36.33
C GLN A 21 -29.27 -24.34 35.02
N LEU A 22 -28.80 -23.50 34.10
CA LEU A 22 -28.24 -23.94 32.83
C LEU A 22 -26.93 -24.71 33.03
N ASN A 23 -26.06 -24.23 33.93
CA ASN A 23 -24.82 -24.90 34.31
C ASN A 23 -25.07 -26.27 34.93
N GLU A 24 -26.01 -26.35 35.89
CA GLU A 24 -26.41 -27.62 36.50
C GLU A 24 -26.92 -28.61 35.45
N LYS A 25 -27.84 -28.15 34.59
CA LYS A 25 -28.41 -28.97 33.52
C LYS A 25 -27.36 -29.44 32.53
N ALA A 26 -26.41 -28.58 32.13
CA ALA A 26 -25.37 -28.93 31.17
C ALA A 26 -24.40 -29.98 31.74
N VAL A 27 -24.03 -29.87 33.01
CA VAL A 27 -23.17 -30.85 33.68
C VAL A 27 -23.92 -32.18 33.86
N SER A 28 -25.16 -32.14 34.35
CA SER A 28 -25.93 -33.37 34.64
C SER A 28 -26.38 -34.13 33.39
N SER A 29 -26.54 -33.44 32.24
CA SER A 29 -26.94 -34.05 30.97
C SER A 29 -25.77 -34.64 30.16
N SER A 30 -24.52 -34.37 30.57
CA SER A 30 -23.33 -34.87 29.88
C SER A 30 -22.54 -35.83 30.76
N ASN A 31 -22.44 -37.09 30.33
CA ASN A 31 -21.63 -38.12 31.00
C ASN A 31 -20.16 -37.69 31.13
N ILE A 32 -19.64 -36.96 30.13
CA ILE A 32 -18.25 -36.48 30.12
C ILE A 32 -18.06 -35.40 31.19
N LEU A 33 -18.91 -34.37 31.21
CA LEU A 33 -18.79 -33.28 32.18
C LEU A 33 -19.05 -33.74 33.61
N SER A 34 -20.01 -34.67 33.80
CA SER A 34 -20.26 -35.32 35.09
C SER A 34 -19.05 -36.10 35.57
N HIS A 35 -18.39 -36.86 34.68
CA HIS A 35 -17.19 -37.62 35.03
C HIS A 35 -15.99 -36.71 35.36
N ILE A 36 -15.80 -35.61 34.62
CA ILE A 36 -14.78 -34.60 34.92
C ILE A 36 -15.03 -33.97 36.29
N LYS A 37 -16.29 -33.60 36.59
CA LYS A 37 -16.67 -33.04 37.90
C LYS A 37 -16.36 -34.02 39.04
N GLU A 38 -16.70 -35.30 38.90
CA GLU A 38 -16.38 -36.32 39.91
C GLU A 38 -14.86 -36.52 40.08
N THR A 39 -14.11 -36.53 38.98
CA THR A 39 -12.64 -36.68 39.02
C THR A 39 -11.99 -35.50 39.73
N LEU A 40 -12.46 -34.27 39.46
CA LEU A 40 -11.95 -33.05 40.08
C LEU A 40 -12.26 -32.95 41.58
N LYS A 41 -13.29 -33.64 42.11
CA LYS A 41 -13.49 -33.74 43.57
C LYS A 41 -12.30 -34.37 44.29
N GLY A 42 -11.47 -35.14 43.59
CA GLY A 42 -10.20 -35.64 44.14
C GLY A 42 -9.26 -34.52 44.62
N LEU A 43 -9.32 -33.33 44.02
CA LEU A 43 -8.53 -32.17 44.44
C LEU A 43 -8.99 -31.58 45.78
N ASP A 44 -10.24 -31.82 46.20
CA ASP A 44 -10.73 -31.40 47.53
C ASP A 44 -9.94 -32.08 48.65
N SER A 45 -9.48 -33.31 48.41
CA SER A 45 -8.64 -34.06 49.35
C SER A 45 -7.20 -33.54 49.43
N ALA A 46 -6.70 -32.92 48.35
CA ALA A 46 -5.33 -32.42 48.26
C ALA A 46 -5.17 -30.98 48.75
N LEU A 47 -6.25 -30.18 48.76
CA LEU A 47 -6.20 -28.74 49.05
C LEU A 47 -6.63 -28.36 50.48
N GLU A 48 -6.91 -29.33 51.37
CA GLU A 48 -7.40 -29.13 52.76
C GLU A 48 -8.56 -28.12 52.91
N ASN A 49 -9.31 -27.87 51.84
CA ASN A 49 -10.34 -26.83 51.81
C ASN A 49 -11.69 -27.42 52.27
N THR A 50 -11.98 -27.29 53.56
CA THR A 50 -13.23 -27.80 54.19
C THR A 50 -14.50 -26.99 53.87
N ARG A 51 -14.47 -26.01 52.94
CA ARG A 51 -15.62 -25.12 52.70
C ARG A 51 -15.96 -24.77 51.24
N SER A 52 -15.17 -25.17 50.24
CA SER A 52 -15.51 -24.88 48.83
C SER A 52 -15.29 -26.11 47.96
N GLY A 53 -16.37 -26.82 47.66
CA GLY A 53 -16.33 -27.93 46.71
C GLY A 53 -16.05 -27.42 45.30
N ILE A 54 -15.28 -28.19 44.54
CA ILE A 54 -14.95 -27.83 43.16
C ILE A 54 -16.20 -27.87 42.29
N GLU A 55 -16.49 -26.73 41.67
CA GLU A 55 -17.64 -26.53 40.81
C GLU A 55 -17.19 -26.40 39.35
N LEU A 56 -17.69 -27.28 38.49
CA LEU A 56 -17.50 -27.19 37.05
C LEU A 56 -18.62 -26.31 36.47
N THR A 57 -18.25 -25.20 35.82
CA THR A 57 -19.20 -24.24 35.23
C THR A 57 -18.94 -24.08 33.73
N PRO A 58 -19.65 -24.82 32.87
CA PRO A 58 -19.52 -24.68 31.41
C PRO A 58 -19.86 -23.28 30.88
N PHE A 59 -20.73 -22.55 31.58
CA PHE A 59 -21.13 -21.17 31.30
C PHE A 59 -20.69 -20.23 32.45
N THR A 60 -20.47 -18.96 32.13
CA THR A 60 -19.94 -17.96 33.07
C THR A 60 -20.89 -17.71 34.25
N LYS A 61 -20.45 -17.95 35.50
CA LYS A 61 -21.30 -17.85 36.70
C LYS A 61 -21.87 -16.47 37.02
N LYS A 62 -21.16 -15.40 36.61
CA LYS A 62 -21.55 -14.01 36.90
C LYS A 62 -21.73 -13.24 35.62
N ILE A 63 -22.71 -12.34 35.60
CA ILE A 63 -23.00 -11.48 34.44
C ILE A 63 -21.80 -10.62 34.06
N ARG A 64 -21.05 -10.14 35.06
CA ARG A 64 -19.81 -9.36 34.83
C ARG A 64 -18.75 -10.13 34.05
N ASP A 65 -18.82 -11.46 34.06
CA ASP A 65 -17.89 -12.37 33.40
C ASP A 65 -18.39 -12.83 32.02
N LEU A 66 -19.62 -12.44 31.59
CA LEU A 66 -20.16 -12.75 30.26
C LEU A 66 -19.28 -12.22 29.13
N ASN A 67 -18.51 -11.17 29.41
CA ASN A 67 -17.55 -10.62 28.47
C ASN A 67 -16.47 -11.59 28.03
N LYS A 68 -16.20 -12.64 28.82
CA LYS A 68 -15.23 -13.69 28.51
C LYS A 68 -15.74 -14.68 27.47
N GLY A 69 -17.05 -14.70 27.19
CA GLY A 69 -17.69 -15.62 26.25
C GLY A 69 -18.63 -14.95 25.27
N LEU A 70 -18.51 -13.63 25.05
CA LEU A 70 -19.35 -12.91 24.09
C LEU A 70 -18.96 -13.31 22.67
N MET A 71 -19.87 -14.01 21.98
CA MET A 71 -19.68 -14.49 20.62
C MET A 71 -20.60 -13.73 19.66
N ILE A 72 -20.03 -13.18 18.59
CA ILE A 72 -20.79 -12.50 17.54
C ILE A 72 -21.16 -13.56 16.49
N TYR A 73 -22.45 -13.68 16.19
CA TYR A 73 -22.96 -14.57 15.14
C TYR A 73 -23.44 -13.75 13.94
N TYR A 74 -23.19 -14.23 12.73
CA TYR A 74 -23.70 -13.64 11.48
C TYR A 74 -24.57 -14.67 10.74
N GLY A 75 -25.71 -14.22 10.23
CA GLY A 75 -26.67 -15.08 9.53
C GLY A 75 -28.12 -14.78 9.90
N ASP A 76 -29.05 -15.48 9.28
CA ASP A 76 -30.47 -15.37 9.60
C ASP A 76 -30.82 -16.28 10.79
N SER A 77 -32.01 -16.12 11.37
CA SER A 77 -32.43 -16.85 12.58
C SER A 77 -32.32 -18.39 12.50
N GLN A 78 -32.25 -18.96 11.29
CA GLN A 78 -32.12 -20.41 11.05
C GLN A 78 -30.69 -20.88 10.76
N ASP A 79 -29.82 -20.03 10.21
CA ASP A 79 -28.44 -20.37 9.84
C ASP A 79 -27.51 -19.25 10.31
N SER A 80 -27.14 -19.31 11.58
CA SER A 80 -26.20 -18.37 12.20
C SER A 80 -24.86 -19.05 12.47
N PHE A 81 -23.78 -18.42 12.05
CA PHE A 81 -22.42 -18.92 12.23
C PHE A 81 -21.64 -18.00 13.15
N SER A 82 -20.87 -18.58 14.08
CA SER A 82 -19.97 -17.79 14.93
C SER A 82 -18.89 -17.13 14.08
N MET A 83 -18.55 -15.88 14.40
CA MET A 83 -17.46 -15.12 13.77
C MET A 83 -16.09 -15.81 13.93
N GLU A 84 -15.95 -16.73 14.89
CA GLU A 84 -14.79 -17.62 15.00
C GLU A 84 -14.64 -18.62 13.85
N TYR A 85 -15.65 -18.80 13.01
CA TYR A 85 -15.57 -19.61 11.79
C TYR A 85 -15.40 -18.77 10.53
N HIS A 86 -15.47 -17.44 10.64
CA HIS A 86 -15.18 -16.55 9.53
C HIS A 86 -13.68 -16.22 9.43
N GLY A 87 -13.25 -15.81 8.23
CA GLY A 87 -11.86 -15.45 7.95
C GLY A 87 -11.36 -14.30 8.82
N MET A 88 -10.06 -14.29 9.10
CA MET A 88 -9.41 -13.36 10.05
C MET A 88 -9.79 -11.89 9.84
N GLY A 89 -9.97 -11.42 8.61
CA GLY A 89 -10.37 -10.04 8.32
C GLY A 89 -11.75 -9.65 8.86
N THR A 90 -12.74 -10.54 8.79
CA THR A 90 -14.10 -10.27 9.32
C THR A 90 -14.14 -10.18 10.84
N ARG A 91 -13.23 -10.90 11.54
CA ARG A 91 -13.08 -10.83 12.99
C ARG A 91 -12.45 -9.51 13.44
N SER A 92 -11.42 -9.06 12.74
CA SER A 92 -10.80 -7.76 13.00
C SER A 92 -11.81 -6.63 12.77
N TRP A 93 -12.60 -6.74 11.70
CA TRP A 93 -13.66 -5.79 11.38
C TRP A 93 -14.76 -5.72 12.45
N SER A 94 -15.29 -6.88 12.87
CA SER A 94 -16.34 -6.92 13.89
C SER A 94 -15.84 -6.37 15.23
N SER A 95 -14.62 -6.70 15.62
CA SER A 95 -13.97 -6.16 16.83
C SER A 95 -13.89 -4.63 16.78
N LEU A 96 -13.54 -4.07 15.63
CA LEU A 96 -13.47 -2.62 15.44
C LEU A 96 -14.85 -1.96 15.51
N LEU A 97 -15.89 -2.57 14.92
CA LEU A 97 -17.25 -2.07 15.02
C LEU A 97 -17.80 -2.15 16.46
N THR A 98 -17.50 -3.23 17.18
CA THR A 98 -17.84 -3.36 18.60
C THR A 98 -17.15 -2.28 19.42
N LEU A 99 -15.85 -2.02 19.16
CA LEU A 99 -15.11 -0.95 19.80
C LEU A 99 -15.72 0.43 19.50
N LYS A 100 -16.05 0.71 18.23
CA LYS A 100 -16.74 1.94 17.80
C LYS A 100 -18.06 2.13 18.55
N SER A 101 -18.88 1.09 18.63
CA SER A 101 -20.16 1.12 19.36
C SER A 101 -19.95 1.43 20.85
N PHE A 102 -18.97 0.77 21.48
CA PHE A 102 -18.66 0.99 22.89
C PHE A 102 -18.17 2.41 23.18
N ILE A 103 -17.31 2.96 22.31
CA ILE A 103 -16.85 4.35 22.42
C ILE A 103 -18.01 5.32 22.26
N GLY A 104 -18.92 5.06 21.32
CA GLY A 104 -20.14 5.85 21.15
C GLY A 104 -20.99 5.87 22.43
N LEU A 105 -21.19 4.71 23.06
CA LEU A 105 -21.92 4.61 24.33
C LEU A 105 -21.22 5.36 25.47
N LEU A 106 -19.89 5.22 25.58
CA LEU A 106 -19.12 5.96 26.59
C LEU A 106 -19.19 7.47 26.39
N ALA A 107 -19.14 7.95 25.14
CA ALA A 107 -19.29 9.35 24.81
C ALA A 107 -20.68 9.87 25.21
N SER A 108 -21.75 9.15 24.83
CA SER A 108 -23.11 9.54 25.21
C SER A 108 -23.35 9.53 26.72
N ASN A 109 -22.75 8.59 27.46
CA ASN A 109 -22.85 8.57 28.91
C ASN A 109 -22.08 9.71 29.55
N ALA A 110 -20.91 10.06 29.01
CA ALA A 110 -20.13 11.19 29.50
C ALA A 110 -20.88 12.51 29.31
N GLU A 111 -21.53 12.70 28.16
CA GLU A 111 -22.40 13.85 27.88
C GLU A 111 -23.56 13.96 28.89
N LYS A 112 -24.26 12.85 29.17
CA LYS A 112 -25.37 12.83 30.13
C LYS A 112 -24.97 13.25 31.55
N VAL A 113 -23.75 12.89 31.97
CA VAL A 113 -23.23 13.18 33.31
C VAL A 113 -22.47 14.52 33.34
N GLY A 114 -22.36 15.22 32.20
CA GLY A 114 -21.61 16.47 32.09
C GLY A 114 -20.10 16.30 32.30
N SER A 115 -19.58 15.11 32.00
CA SER A 115 -18.16 14.78 32.15
C SER A 115 -17.44 14.87 30.80
N VAL A 116 -16.15 15.25 30.82
CA VAL A 116 -15.32 15.31 29.61
C VAL A 116 -14.84 13.90 29.25
N PHE A 117 -15.07 13.50 28.00
CA PHE A 117 -14.59 12.23 27.45
C PHE A 117 -13.88 12.47 26.11
N PHE A 118 -12.58 12.17 26.07
CA PHE A 118 -11.76 12.26 24.87
C PHE A 118 -11.01 10.93 24.65
N PRO A 119 -11.52 10.02 23.81
CA PRO A 119 -10.88 8.74 23.57
C PRO A 119 -9.66 8.89 22.65
N ILE A 120 -8.61 8.13 22.96
CA ILE A 120 -7.41 7.97 22.12
C ILE A 120 -7.30 6.51 21.75
N LEU A 121 -7.27 6.21 20.46
CA LEU A 121 -7.19 4.86 19.91
C LEU A 121 -5.85 4.70 19.20
N ALA A 122 -5.12 3.64 19.54
CA ALA A 122 -3.98 3.17 18.78
C ALA A 122 -4.36 1.82 18.14
N ILE A 123 -4.26 1.74 16.81
CA ILE A 123 -4.67 0.58 16.03
C ILE A 123 -3.49 0.16 15.16
N GLU A 124 -3.03 -1.08 15.36
CA GLU A 124 -1.93 -1.66 14.61
C GLU A 124 -2.46 -2.49 13.44
N GLU A 125 -2.00 -2.16 12.23
CA GLU A 125 -2.27 -2.89 10.98
C GLU A 125 -3.73 -3.35 10.81
N PRO A 126 -4.71 -2.42 10.87
CA PRO A 126 -6.12 -2.77 10.79
C PRO A 126 -6.50 -3.48 9.48
N GLU A 127 -5.71 -3.31 8.42
CA GLU A 127 -5.86 -3.95 7.11
C GLU A 127 -5.63 -5.46 7.07
N ALA A 128 -5.03 -6.06 8.12
CA ALA A 128 -4.56 -7.43 8.07
C ALA A 128 -5.69 -8.40 7.67
N HIS A 129 -5.40 -9.26 6.68
CA HIS A 129 -6.34 -10.25 6.14
C HIS A 129 -7.63 -9.68 5.51
N LEU A 130 -7.65 -8.39 5.15
CA LEU A 130 -8.76 -7.76 4.43
C LEU A 130 -8.46 -7.56 2.95
N HIS A 131 -9.48 -7.73 2.12
CA HIS A 131 -9.44 -7.38 0.70
C HIS A 131 -9.24 -5.86 0.52
N PRO A 132 -8.54 -5.37 -0.52
CA PRO A 132 -8.28 -3.95 -0.75
C PRO A 132 -9.49 -3.01 -0.59
N ASN A 133 -10.64 -3.38 -1.16
CA ASN A 133 -11.86 -2.59 -1.01
C ASN A 133 -12.34 -2.50 0.45
N ALA A 134 -12.19 -3.58 1.22
CA ALA A 134 -12.52 -3.57 2.64
C ALA A 134 -11.53 -2.69 3.41
N GLN A 135 -10.24 -2.68 3.07
CA GLN A 135 -9.25 -1.80 3.71
C GLN A 135 -9.62 -0.30 3.55
N LYS A 136 -10.07 0.11 2.36
CA LYS A 136 -10.57 1.48 2.12
C LYS A 136 -11.81 1.79 2.96
N GLN A 137 -12.77 0.86 3.02
CA GLN A 137 -13.95 1.02 3.87
C GLN A 137 -13.57 1.08 5.36
N LEU A 138 -12.55 0.32 5.77
CA LEU A 138 -12.09 0.25 7.16
C LEU A 138 -11.64 1.62 7.64
N TYR A 139 -10.85 2.30 6.80
CA TYR A 139 -10.37 3.62 7.09
C TYR A 139 -11.52 4.59 7.38
N SER A 140 -12.57 4.60 6.56
CA SER A 140 -13.77 5.40 6.81
C SER A 140 -14.41 5.05 8.15
N GLN A 141 -14.54 3.76 8.47
CA GLN A 141 -15.12 3.33 9.75
C GLN A 141 -14.30 3.78 10.96
N ILE A 142 -12.96 3.74 10.86
CA ILE A 142 -12.04 4.22 11.89
C ILE A 142 -12.11 5.75 12.01
N ASN A 143 -12.16 6.46 10.89
CA ASN A 143 -12.22 7.91 10.86
C ASN A 143 -13.48 8.44 11.57
N ASP A 144 -14.60 7.74 11.42
CA ASP A 144 -15.87 8.02 12.09
C ASP A 144 -15.87 7.78 13.61
N ILE A 145 -14.85 7.09 14.16
CA ILE A 145 -14.75 6.89 15.60
C ILE A 145 -14.42 8.24 16.25
N ALA A 146 -15.16 8.58 17.31
CA ALA A 146 -14.91 9.79 18.09
C ALA A 146 -13.50 9.78 18.68
N GLY A 147 -12.90 10.97 18.83
CA GLY A 147 -11.58 11.17 19.43
C GLY A 147 -10.40 11.04 18.46
N GLN A 148 -9.20 10.86 19.02
CA GLN A 148 -7.95 10.77 18.28
C GLN A 148 -7.65 9.32 17.92
N LYS A 149 -7.30 9.08 16.65
CA LYS A 149 -6.91 7.76 16.15
C LYS A 149 -5.46 7.82 15.66
N ILE A 150 -4.66 6.85 16.08
CA ILE A 150 -3.28 6.64 15.64
C ILE A 150 -3.28 5.25 14.99
N ILE A 151 -2.95 5.20 13.71
CA ILE A 151 -2.98 3.98 12.91
C ILE A 151 -1.57 3.74 12.39
N SER A 152 -1.01 2.55 12.64
CA SER A 152 0.12 2.05 11.85
C SER A 152 -0.41 1.20 10.70
N THR A 153 0.17 1.35 9.52
CA THR A 153 -0.29 0.63 8.33
C THR A 153 0.85 0.42 7.35
N HIS A 154 0.86 -0.75 6.72
CA HIS A 154 1.64 -1.07 5.53
C HIS A 154 0.76 -1.10 4.27
N SER A 155 -0.52 -0.77 4.39
CA SER A 155 -1.47 -0.76 3.28
C SER A 155 -1.36 0.50 2.43
N PRO A 156 -1.02 0.37 1.13
CA PRO A 156 -1.15 1.48 0.19
C PRO A 156 -2.60 1.94 0.02
N TYR A 157 -3.57 1.06 0.29
CA TYR A 157 -4.99 1.38 0.15
C TYR A 157 -5.51 2.25 1.28
N ILE A 158 -5.01 2.06 2.52
CA ILE A 158 -5.31 2.93 3.66
C ILE A 158 -4.60 4.27 3.48
N ALA A 159 -3.30 4.25 3.16
CA ALA A 159 -2.52 5.47 2.94
C ALA A 159 -3.13 6.35 1.83
N ALA A 160 -3.68 5.73 0.78
CA ALA A 160 -4.29 6.45 -0.35
C ALA A 160 -5.62 7.15 -0.02
N VAL A 161 -6.34 6.74 1.02
CA VAL A 161 -7.63 7.37 1.42
C VAL A 161 -7.49 8.29 2.62
N ALA A 162 -6.32 8.31 3.26
CA ALA A 162 -6.02 9.21 4.36
C ALA A 162 -5.82 10.65 3.86
N ASP A 163 -6.21 11.63 4.67
CA ASP A 163 -5.94 13.03 4.33
C ASP A 163 -4.44 13.28 4.41
N LEU A 164 -3.90 14.07 3.48
CA LEU A 164 -2.46 14.31 3.36
C LEU A 164 -1.82 14.81 4.68
N GLY A 165 -2.55 15.61 5.46
CA GLY A 165 -2.09 16.12 6.75
C GLY A 165 -2.06 15.08 7.89
N GLN A 166 -2.71 13.94 7.72
CA GLN A 166 -2.74 12.83 8.69
C GLN A 166 -1.54 11.89 8.52
N ILE A 167 -0.90 11.89 7.35
CA ILE A 167 0.16 10.94 7.02
C ILE A 167 1.46 11.28 7.74
N ARG A 168 2.09 10.26 8.33
CA ARG A 168 3.42 10.31 8.94
C ARG A 168 4.26 9.19 8.35
N SER A 169 5.41 9.53 7.79
CA SER A 169 6.36 8.55 7.25
C SER A 169 7.44 8.28 8.28
N PHE A 170 7.64 7.02 8.62
CA PHE A 170 8.73 6.58 9.50
C PHE A 170 9.78 5.86 8.66
N TYR A 171 11.04 6.29 8.79
CA TYR A 171 12.17 5.67 8.09
C TYR A 171 13.42 5.69 8.97
N LYS A 172 14.43 4.91 8.59
CA LYS A 172 15.72 4.87 9.28
C LYS A 172 16.76 5.67 8.50
N ASP A 173 17.45 6.57 9.17
CA ASP A 173 18.65 7.23 8.67
C ASP A 173 19.90 6.70 9.40
N GLN A 174 21.06 7.32 9.18
CA GLN A 174 22.31 6.92 9.84
C GLN A 174 22.31 7.19 11.36
N GLU A 175 21.44 8.07 11.85
CA GLU A 175 21.36 8.50 13.25
C GLU A 175 20.23 7.82 14.04
N GLY A 176 19.29 7.16 13.37
CA GLY A 176 18.22 6.38 13.98
C GLY A 176 16.91 6.41 13.20
N THR A 177 15.78 6.29 13.92
CA THR A 177 14.44 6.39 13.33
C THR A 177 14.02 7.86 13.26
N ARG A 178 13.59 8.30 12.07
CA ARG A 178 13.01 9.63 11.84
C ARG A 178 11.52 9.51 11.53
N CYS A 179 10.83 10.64 11.70
CA CYS A 179 9.44 10.79 11.36
C CYS A 179 9.25 12.10 10.61
N ASP A 180 8.83 12.00 9.35
CA ASP A 180 8.47 13.16 8.53
C ASP A 180 6.97 13.21 8.25
N LYS A 181 6.50 14.40 7.92
CA LYS A 181 5.10 14.69 7.63
C LYS A 181 5.01 15.59 6.42
N VAL A 182 3.88 15.52 5.73
CA VAL A 182 3.63 16.49 4.67
C VAL A 182 3.40 17.88 5.26
N ALA A 183 4.20 18.85 4.81
CA ALA A 183 4.16 20.23 5.28
C ALA A 183 2.97 20.97 4.65
N ILE A 184 1.75 20.61 5.05
CA ILE A 184 0.49 21.18 4.56
C ILE A 184 0.50 22.71 4.60
N ASP A 185 1.02 23.30 5.68
CA ASP A 185 1.07 24.76 5.88
C ASP A 185 1.95 25.48 4.83
N SER A 186 2.83 24.75 4.14
CA SER A 186 3.69 25.29 3.08
C SER A 186 3.12 25.09 1.67
N LEU A 187 1.99 24.39 1.55
CA LEU A 187 1.35 24.04 0.29
C LEU A 187 0.06 24.84 0.11
N THR A 188 -0.16 25.39 -1.09
CA THR A 188 -1.46 25.99 -1.43
C THR A 188 -2.53 24.92 -1.58
N ASP A 189 -3.81 25.29 -1.48
CA ASP A 189 -4.93 24.36 -1.68
C ASP A 189 -4.88 23.68 -3.06
N GLU A 190 -4.41 24.40 -4.08
CA GLU A 190 -4.23 23.85 -5.42
C GLU A 190 -3.11 22.79 -5.44
N ASP A 191 -2.01 23.02 -4.71
CA ASP A 191 -0.91 22.06 -4.60
C ASP A 191 -1.35 20.81 -3.87
N GLN A 192 -2.08 20.95 -2.76
CA GLN A 192 -2.64 19.81 -2.03
C GLN A 192 -3.58 19.01 -2.92
N ARG A 193 -4.49 19.67 -3.64
CA ARG A 193 -5.39 19.02 -4.60
C ARG A 193 -4.61 18.28 -5.70
N LYS A 194 -3.54 18.87 -6.23
CA LYS A 194 -2.71 18.22 -7.26
C LYS A 194 -1.96 17.02 -6.70
N ILE A 195 -1.38 17.11 -5.50
CA ILE A 195 -0.72 15.99 -4.83
C ILE A 195 -1.72 14.84 -4.59
N THR A 196 -2.87 15.13 -4.00
CA THR A 196 -3.91 14.11 -3.77
C THR A 196 -4.37 13.46 -5.07
N ARG A 197 -4.64 14.26 -6.11
CA ARG A 197 -5.16 13.75 -7.39
C ARG A 197 -4.12 12.95 -8.19
N HIS A 198 -2.89 13.46 -8.29
CA HIS A 198 -1.89 12.93 -9.23
C HIS A 198 -0.92 11.94 -8.59
N VAL A 199 -0.70 12.03 -7.28
CA VAL A 199 0.25 11.19 -6.54
C VAL A 199 -0.48 10.13 -5.72
N ILE A 200 -1.43 10.55 -4.88
CA ILE A 200 -2.06 9.66 -3.88
C ILE A 200 -3.12 8.74 -4.51
N ASN A 201 -4.04 9.30 -5.28
CA ASN A 201 -5.16 8.55 -5.86
C ASN A 201 -4.73 7.57 -6.96
N SER A 202 -3.60 7.85 -7.63
CA SER A 202 -3.09 6.99 -8.70
C SER A 202 -2.24 5.85 -8.16
N ARG A 203 -1.48 6.05 -7.06
CA ARG A 203 -0.44 5.11 -6.61
C ARG A 203 -0.15 5.20 -5.10
N GLY A 204 -0.95 4.54 -4.28
CA GLY A 204 -0.69 4.43 -2.83
C GLY A 204 0.64 3.73 -2.47
N GLU A 205 1.22 2.99 -3.41
CA GLU A 205 2.52 2.33 -3.24
C GLU A 205 3.69 3.32 -3.11
N ILE A 206 3.54 4.55 -3.64
CA ILE A 206 4.59 5.58 -3.61
C ILE A 206 5.01 5.93 -2.17
N PHE A 207 4.09 5.84 -1.20
CA PHE A 207 4.42 6.07 0.20
C PHE A 207 5.50 5.14 0.75
N PHE A 208 5.72 4.00 0.10
CA PHE A 208 6.66 2.95 0.52
C PHE A 208 7.88 2.84 -0.40
N SER A 209 8.02 3.73 -1.39
CA SER A 209 9.17 3.75 -2.29
C SER A 209 10.46 4.03 -1.54
N LYS A 210 11.52 3.26 -1.85
CA LYS A 210 12.89 3.60 -1.44
C LYS A 210 13.47 4.69 -2.35
N LEU A 211 13.02 4.74 -3.60
CA LEU A 211 13.40 5.73 -4.59
C LEU A 211 12.28 5.87 -5.63
N MET A 212 11.90 7.11 -5.95
CA MET A 212 11.06 7.42 -7.10
C MET A 212 11.90 7.80 -8.31
N VAL A 213 11.50 7.36 -9.49
CA VAL A 213 12.08 7.84 -10.75
C VAL A 213 10.95 8.34 -11.64
N LEU A 214 10.96 9.64 -11.90
CA LEU A 214 9.90 10.37 -12.59
C LEU A 214 10.27 10.58 -14.06
N PHE A 215 9.31 10.40 -14.95
CA PHE A 215 9.48 10.63 -16.39
C PHE A 215 8.17 11.08 -17.04
N GLU A 216 8.20 11.49 -18.30
CA GLU A 216 7.07 12.18 -18.94
C GLU A 216 5.91 11.26 -19.29
N GLY A 217 6.20 10.09 -19.86
CA GLY A 217 5.20 9.30 -20.57
C GLY A 217 5.28 7.79 -20.37
N GLU A 218 4.42 7.10 -21.12
CA GLU A 218 4.22 5.64 -21.04
C GLU A 218 5.36 4.84 -21.68
N THR A 219 6.15 5.46 -22.56
CA THR A 219 7.26 4.79 -23.23
C THR A 219 8.33 4.40 -22.22
N GLU A 220 8.73 5.33 -21.37
CA GLU A 220 9.66 5.08 -20.26
C GLU A 220 9.04 4.14 -19.23
N GLU A 221 7.74 4.28 -18.95
CA GLU A 221 7.02 3.43 -17.99
C GLU A 221 7.11 1.93 -18.33
N GLN A 222 7.10 1.61 -19.62
CA GLN A 222 7.17 0.23 -20.10
C GLN A 222 8.61 -0.24 -20.37
N ALA A 223 9.49 0.66 -20.83
CA ALA A 223 10.86 0.29 -21.20
C ALA A 223 11.84 0.25 -20.00
N LEU A 224 11.76 1.21 -19.08
CA LEU A 224 12.69 1.31 -17.94
C LEU A 224 12.67 0.10 -17.01
N PRO A 225 11.51 -0.51 -16.64
CA PRO A 225 11.51 -1.71 -15.81
C PRO A 225 12.26 -2.88 -16.46
N ILE A 226 12.16 -3.02 -17.78
CA ILE A 226 12.82 -4.08 -18.56
C ILE A 226 14.34 -3.86 -18.54
N PHE A 227 14.79 -2.63 -18.82
CA PHE A 227 16.21 -2.27 -18.75
C PHE A 227 16.79 -2.42 -17.34
N ALA A 228 16.07 -1.98 -16.32
CA ALA A 228 16.50 -2.07 -14.93
C ALA A 228 16.65 -3.53 -14.50
N LYS A 229 15.68 -4.39 -14.85
CA LYS A 229 15.76 -5.83 -14.55
C LYS A 229 16.97 -6.49 -15.19
N HIS A 230 17.29 -6.13 -16.43
CA HIS A 230 18.47 -6.64 -17.12
C HIS A 230 19.78 -6.14 -16.48
N HIS A 231 19.87 -4.84 -16.18
CA HIS A 231 21.09 -4.23 -15.66
C HIS A 231 21.40 -4.63 -14.22
N PHE A 232 20.40 -4.63 -13.33
CA PHE A 232 20.58 -4.93 -11.90
C PHE A 232 20.42 -6.41 -11.56
N GLY A 233 19.92 -7.24 -12.49
CA GLY A 233 19.56 -8.63 -12.24
C GLY A 233 18.41 -8.80 -11.21
N LYS A 234 17.71 -7.71 -10.89
CA LYS A 234 16.60 -7.64 -9.92
C LYS A 234 15.47 -6.81 -10.51
N SER A 235 14.23 -7.20 -10.21
CA SER A 235 13.08 -6.38 -10.55
C SER A 235 13.07 -5.05 -9.77
N VAL A 236 12.41 -4.05 -10.33
CA VAL A 236 12.22 -2.73 -9.70
C VAL A 236 11.52 -2.84 -8.34
N VAL A 237 10.60 -3.81 -8.21
CA VAL A 237 9.88 -4.12 -6.97
C VAL A 237 10.85 -4.63 -5.90
N GLU A 238 11.77 -5.54 -6.23
CA GLU A 238 12.78 -6.03 -5.29
C GLU A 238 13.76 -4.93 -4.85
N MET A 239 14.02 -3.97 -5.73
CA MET A 239 14.83 -2.79 -5.42
C MET A 239 14.06 -1.74 -4.59
N GLY A 240 12.73 -1.80 -4.56
CA GLY A 240 11.87 -0.77 -3.97
C GLY A 240 11.91 0.55 -4.75
N VAL A 241 12.08 0.47 -6.08
CA VAL A 241 12.10 1.63 -6.99
C VAL A 241 10.77 1.73 -7.71
N ASP A 242 10.16 2.91 -7.67
CA ASP A 242 8.93 3.20 -8.38
C ASP A 242 9.19 4.08 -9.60
N PHE A 243 8.93 3.51 -10.79
CA PHE A 243 8.95 4.21 -12.07
C PHE A 243 7.59 4.87 -12.33
N ILE A 244 7.56 6.21 -12.37
CA ILE A 244 6.32 6.99 -12.38
C ILE A 244 6.28 7.95 -13.57
N GLY A 245 5.30 7.73 -14.45
CA GLY A 245 4.94 8.68 -15.50
C GLY A 245 4.13 9.83 -14.92
N VAL A 246 4.61 11.07 -15.06
CA VAL A 246 3.92 12.27 -14.56
C VAL A 246 2.78 12.75 -15.48
N GLY A 247 2.62 12.12 -16.66
CA GLY A 247 1.58 12.46 -17.62
C GLY A 247 1.84 13.79 -18.34
N GLY A 248 3.11 14.06 -18.65
CA GLY A 248 3.59 15.24 -19.38
C GLY A 248 4.51 16.18 -18.60
N TYR A 249 5.37 16.91 -19.33
CA TYR A 249 6.46 17.73 -18.81
C TYR A 249 6.09 18.83 -17.79
N GLY A 250 4.81 19.14 -17.61
CA GLY A 250 4.31 20.20 -16.70
C GLY A 250 3.90 19.72 -15.31
N ASN A 251 3.97 18.42 -15.03
CA ASN A 251 3.33 17.81 -13.86
C ASN A 251 4.32 17.19 -12.85
N TYR A 252 5.61 17.55 -12.88
CA TYR A 252 6.60 17.04 -11.93
C TYR A 252 6.42 17.63 -10.53
N LEU A 253 6.08 18.92 -10.42
CA LEU A 253 6.09 19.65 -9.15
C LEU A 253 5.30 18.97 -8.01
N PRO A 254 4.09 18.43 -8.20
CA PRO A 254 3.36 17.71 -7.14
C PRO A 254 4.12 16.49 -6.61
N PHE A 255 4.74 15.70 -7.49
CA PHE A 255 5.53 14.53 -7.09
C PHE A 255 6.79 14.95 -6.34
N LEU A 256 7.48 16.00 -6.80
CA LEU A 256 8.68 16.51 -6.14
C LEU A 256 8.37 17.00 -4.72
N ARG A 257 7.31 17.79 -4.56
CA ARG A 257 6.89 18.29 -3.24
C ARG A 257 6.46 17.18 -2.30
N PHE A 258 5.76 16.18 -2.82
CA PHE A 258 5.42 14.97 -2.07
C PHE A 258 6.67 14.22 -1.60
N ALA A 259 7.62 14.00 -2.51
CA ALA A 259 8.87 13.32 -2.24
C ALA A 259 9.71 14.02 -1.17
N GLU A 260 9.94 15.33 -1.33
CA GLU A 260 10.69 16.14 -0.36
C GLU A 260 10.02 16.15 1.00
N SER A 261 8.69 16.22 1.03
CA SER A 261 7.92 16.27 2.28
C SER A 261 8.02 15.00 3.13
N LEU A 262 8.17 13.85 2.48
CA LEU A 262 8.28 12.54 3.14
C LEU A 262 9.72 12.00 3.15
N ASN A 263 10.69 12.84 2.74
CA ASN A 263 12.09 12.49 2.55
C ASN A 263 12.31 11.22 1.68
N ILE A 264 11.50 11.07 0.64
CA ILE A 264 11.66 9.99 -0.33
C ILE A 264 12.65 10.46 -1.40
N PRO A 265 13.77 9.74 -1.62
CA PRO A 265 14.68 10.03 -2.72
C PRO A 265 13.94 10.01 -4.06
N TRP A 266 14.32 10.90 -4.98
CA TRP A 266 13.72 10.96 -6.29
C TRP A 266 14.74 11.35 -7.36
N LEU A 267 14.52 10.85 -8.59
CA LEU A 267 15.25 11.21 -9.80
C LEU A 267 14.26 11.59 -10.91
N ILE A 268 14.71 12.40 -11.86
CA ILE A 268 13.95 12.73 -13.07
C ILE A 268 14.74 12.26 -14.29
N LEU A 269 14.08 11.52 -15.18
CA LEU A 269 14.48 11.34 -16.57
C LEU A 269 13.54 12.19 -17.43
N SER A 270 14.08 13.10 -18.23
CA SER A 270 13.26 13.98 -19.06
C SER A 270 13.86 14.19 -20.45
N ASP A 271 12.96 14.42 -21.41
CA ASP A 271 13.33 14.80 -22.76
C ASP A 271 14.10 16.11 -22.74
N ALA A 272 15.00 16.26 -23.70
CA ALA A 272 15.91 17.39 -23.74
C ALA A 272 15.34 18.60 -24.47
N GLU A 273 14.16 18.48 -25.09
CA GLU A 273 13.49 19.55 -25.85
C GLU A 273 13.47 20.86 -25.05
N GLU A 274 13.81 21.98 -25.69
CA GLU A 274 14.04 23.27 -25.00
C GLU A 274 12.87 23.68 -24.08
N LYS A 275 11.63 23.51 -24.55
CA LYS A 275 10.42 23.81 -23.78
C LYS A 275 10.28 22.92 -22.55
N THR A 276 10.50 21.62 -22.73
CA THR A 276 10.47 20.61 -21.68
C THR A 276 11.53 20.89 -20.63
N ARG A 277 12.78 21.08 -21.06
CA ARG A 277 13.92 21.37 -20.19
C ARG A 277 13.67 22.61 -19.33
N ASN A 278 13.17 23.69 -19.93
CA ASN A 278 12.83 24.91 -19.21
C ASN A 278 11.69 24.71 -18.21
N SER A 279 10.69 23.90 -18.56
CA SER A 279 9.59 23.55 -17.65
C SER A 279 10.06 22.72 -16.46
N VAL A 280 10.92 21.72 -16.69
CA VAL A 280 11.47 20.85 -15.64
C VAL A 280 12.32 21.66 -14.67
N LYS A 281 13.23 22.51 -15.19
CA LYS A 281 14.05 23.41 -14.36
C LYS A 281 13.21 24.34 -13.51
N LYS A 282 12.20 24.98 -14.09
CA LYS A 282 11.29 25.86 -13.36
C LYS A 282 10.55 25.12 -12.24
N GLN A 283 10.13 23.88 -12.48
CA GLN A 283 9.46 23.05 -11.46
C GLN A 283 10.42 22.60 -10.36
N PHE A 284 11.66 22.25 -10.72
CA PHE A 284 12.72 21.95 -9.77
C PHE A 284 13.01 23.15 -8.85
N ASP A 285 13.18 24.35 -9.41
CA ASP A 285 13.39 25.58 -8.64
C ASP A 285 12.20 25.89 -7.72
N ASN A 286 10.98 25.71 -8.21
CA ASN A 286 9.74 25.90 -7.44
C ASN A 286 9.54 24.85 -6.33
N CYS A 287 10.21 23.70 -6.41
CA CYS A 287 10.23 22.70 -5.35
C CYS A 287 11.09 23.17 -4.17
N ARG A 288 12.07 24.06 -4.40
CA ARG A 288 13.02 24.58 -3.39
C ARG A 288 13.79 23.46 -2.69
N SER A 289 14.11 22.40 -3.43
CA SER A 289 14.94 21.30 -2.94
C SER A 289 16.37 21.79 -2.65
N LYS A 290 17.03 21.17 -1.67
CA LYS A 290 18.47 21.41 -1.39
C LYS A 290 19.39 20.60 -2.30
N LYS A 291 18.83 19.69 -3.11
CA LYS A 291 19.58 18.81 -4.01
C LYS A 291 20.14 19.61 -5.20
N THR A 292 21.21 19.13 -5.82
CA THR A 292 21.76 19.73 -7.05
C THR A 292 21.02 19.19 -8.27
N GLU A 293 20.73 20.05 -9.26
CA GLU A 293 20.09 19.64 -10.53
C GLU A 293 20.82 18.46 -11.18
N ALA A 294 22.16 18.54 -11.27
CA ALA A 294 22.99 17.51 -11.89
C ALA A 294 22.97 16.17 -11.15
N ASP A 295 22.62 16.14 -9.87
CA ASP A 295 22.57 14.91 -9.08
C ASP A 295 21.27 14.16 -9.33
N VAL A 296 20.17 14.88 -9.53
CA VAL A 296 18.80 14.33 -9.54
C VAL A 296 18.11 14.32 -10.90
N ILE A 297 18.58 15.11 -11.87
CA ILE A 297 17.97 15.21 -13.20
C ILE A 297 18.93 14.66 -14.26
N VAL A 298 18.41 13.74 -15.07
CA VAL A 298 19.07 13.22 -16.27
C VAL A 298 18.27 13.70 -17.47
N PHE A 299 18.84 14.64 -18.23
CA PHE A 299 18.31 15.03 -19.54
C PHE A 299 18.89 14.13 -20.62
N LEU A 300 18.08 13.81 -21.62
CA LEU A 300 18.54 13.23 -22.87
C LEU A 300 19.49 14.20 -23.63
N ASP A 301 20.13 13.75 -24.71
CA ASP A 301 21.09 14.59 -25.44
C ASP A 301 20.42 15.42 -26.53
N ASN A 302 21.05 16.54 -26.93
CA ASN A 302 20.78 17.27 -28.18
C ASN A 302 19.30 17.54 -28.49
N ASP A 303 18.51 17.93 -27.49
CA ASP A 303 17.07 18.21 -27.60
C ASP A 303 16.23 17.04 -28.13
N ASN A 304 16.69 15.80 -27.90
CA ASN A 304 15.97 14.60 -28.28
C ASN A 304 14.90 14.22 -27.25
N ASN A 305 13.86 13.57 -27.77
CA ASN A 305 13.03 12.64 -27.01
C ASN A 305 13.63 11.23 -27.04
N ILE A 306 13.08 10.33 -26.24
CA ILE A 306 13.58 8.95 -26.15
C ILE A 306 13.66 8.24 -27.51
N GLU A 307 12.70 8.45 -28.42
CA GLU A 307 12.73 7.78 -29.73
C GLU A 307 13.87 8.27 -30.62
N ASN A 308 14.09 9.59 -30.67
CA ASN A 308 15.20 10.17 -31.42
C ASN A 308 16.54 9.82 -30.79
N GLN A 309 16.60 9.73 -29.46
CA GLN A 309 17.82 9.34 -28.76
C GLN A 309 18.22 7.91 -29.14
N LEU A 310 17.28 6.96 -29.15
CA LEU A 310 17.56 5.57 -29.54
C LEU A 310 18.08 5.46 -30.99
N LEU A 311 17.55 6.27 -31.92
CA LEU A 311 18.05 6.32 -33.29
C LEU A 311 19.50 6.83 -33.36
N LYS A 312 19.81 7.92 -32.62
CA LYS A 312 21.17 8.49 -32.56
C LYS A 312 22.17 7.58 -31.84
N ASP A 313 21.72 6.83 -30.84
CA ASP A 313 22.54 5.87 -30.12
C ASP A 313 22.83 4.60 -30.95
N GLY A 314 22.29 4.49 -32.17
CA GLY A 314 22.60 3.40 -33.11
C GLY A 314 21.75 2.14 -32.92
N PHE A 315 20.54 2.27 -32.37
CA PHE A 315 19.60 1.16 -32.19
C PHE A 315 18.65 0.95 -33.38
N GLN A 316 19.03 1.38 -34.59
CA GLN A 316 18.16 1.34 -35.77
C GLN A 316 17.75 -0.08 -36.15
N ASP A 317 18.64 -1.06 -35.99
CA ASP A 317 18.36 -2.46 -36.33
C ASP A 317 17.40 -3.10 -35.32
N GLU A 318 17.56 -2.79 -34.05
CA GLU A 318 16.66 -3.21 -32.97
C GLU A 318 15.27 -2.58 -33.16
N ILE A 319 15.21 -1.31 -33.57
CA ILE A 319 13.96 -0.63 -33.94
C ILE A 319 13.26 -1.31 -35.10
N ARG A 320 14.00 -1.66 -36.17
CA ARG A 320 13.44 -2.40 -37.30
C ARG A 320 12.90 -3.75 -36.86
N GLN A 321 13.65 -4.48 -36.04
CA GLN A 321 13.25 -5.79 -35.54
C GLN A 321 12.00 -5.70 -34.65
N ALA A 322 11.92 -4.68 -33.79
CA ALA A 322 10.74 -4.42 -32.97
C ALA A 322 9.51 -4.08 -33.84
N LEU A 323 9.66 -3.27 -34.89
CA LEU A 323 8.56 -2.97 -35.82
C LEU A 323 8.05 -4.21 -36.56
N ILE A 324 8.93 -5.15 -36.89
CA ILE A 324 8.55 -6.43 -37.52
C ILE A 324 7.78 -7.30 -36.53
N GLU A 325 8.18 -7.35 -35.26
CA GLU A 325 7.52 -8.19 -34.26
C GLU A 325 6.17 -7.67 -33.79
N LEU A 326 5.91 -6.36 -33.94
CA LEU A 326 4.65 -5.73 -33.55
C LEU A 326 3.50 -5.93 -34.52
N ASP A 327 3.80 -6.26 -35.77
CA ASP A 327 2.78 -6.43 -36.80
C ASP A 327 2.27 -7.88 -36.80
N ASP A 328 0.98 -8.07 -37.04
CA ASP A 328 0.36 -9.39 -37.08
C ASP A 328 0.35 -9.90 -38.53
N TYR A 329 1.17 -10.92 -38.81
CA TYR A 329 1.31 -11.46 -40.16
C TYR A 329 0.51 -12.75 -40.31
N HIS A 330 -0.35 -12.82 -41.33
CA HIS A 330 -1.16 -14.00 -41.61
C HIS A 330 -0.40 -15.06 -42.41
N SER A 331 0.79 -14.73 -42.95
CA SER A 331 1.66 -15.67 -43.66
C SER A 331 3.16 -15.32 -43.58
N GLU A 332 4.03 -16.32 -43.71
CA GLU A 332 5.50 -16.13 -43.75
C GLU A 332 5.97 -15.27 -44.96
N GLN A 333 5.23 -15.30 -46.08
CA GLN A 333 5.53 -14.47 -47.25
C GLN A 333 5.25 -12.98 -46.98
N GLU A 334 4.20 -12.69 -46.22
CA GLU A 334 3.82 -11.34 -45.81
C GLU A 334 4.85 -10.76 -44.83
N LYS A 335 5.27 -11.56 -43.85
CA LYS A 335 6.35 -11.22 -42.91
C LYS A 335 7.66 -10.93 -43.63
N THR A 336 8.06 -11.78 -44.57
CA THR A 336 9.30 -11.58 -45.35
C THR A 336 9.24 -10.30 -46.19
N SER A 337 8.09 -10.01 -46.79
CA SER A 337 7.87 -8.79 -47.56
C SER A 337 7.92 -7.53 -46.70
N ALA A 338 7.35 -7.59 -45.49
CA ALA A 338 7.41 -6.51 -44.51
C ALA A 338 8.84 -6.28 -44.01
N GLN A 339 9.60 -7.35 -43.73
CA GLN A 339 11.01 -7.26 -43.36
C GLN A 339 11.85 -6.52 -44.40
N VAL A 340 11.68 -6.82 -45.69
CA VAL A 340 12.40 -6.12 -46.77
C VAL A 340 12.03 -4.64 -46.82
N LYS A 341 10.75 -4.31 -46.66
CA LYS A 341 10.28 -2.91 -46.62
C LYS A 341 10.84 -2.14 -45.42
N ILE A 342 10.78 -2.73 -44.23
CA ILE A 342 11.20 -2.10 -42.97
C ILE A 342 12.73 -1.93 -42.92
N LYS A 343 13.49 -2.89 -43.47
CA LYS A 343 14.96 -2.75 -43.63
C LYS A 343 15.34 -1.56 -44.51
N ALA A 344 14.52 -1.21 -45.49
CA ALA A 344 14.73 -0.04 -46.35
C ALA A 344 14.28 1.30 -45.74
N PHE A 345 13.77 1.32 -44.51
CA PHE A 345 13.36 2.57 -43.86
C PHE A 345 14.58 3.39 -43.42
N ASN A 346 14.51 4.69 -43.74
CA ASN A 346 15.39 5.71 -43.20
C ASN A 346 14.94 6.14 -41.79
N ASP A 347 15.80 6.86 -41.08
CA ASP A 347 15.55 7.27 -39.69
C ASP A 347 14.25 8.09 -39.53
N GLU A 348 13.92 8.95 -40.49
CA GLU A 348 12.66 9.70 -40.46
C GLU A 348 11.41 8.81 -40.52
N LYS A 349 11.44 7.75 -41.36
CA LYS A 349 10.34 6.78 -41.44
C LYS A 349 10.28 5.93 -40.19
N LEU A 350 11.41 5.49 -39.65
CA LEU A 350 11.46 4.75 -38.38
C LEU A 350 10.85 5.58 -37.25
N TYR A 351 11.27 6.83 -37.11
CA TYR A 351 10.71 7.76 -36.11
C TYR A 351 9.19 7.93 -36.25
N LYS A 352 8.68 8.12 -37.48
CA LYS A 352 7.23 8.21 -37.72
C LYS A 352 6.47 6.95 -37.31
N GLN A 353 7.02 5.77 -37.53
CA GLN A 353 6.39 4.52 -37.13
C GLN A 353 6.42 4.33 -35.61
N MET A 354 7.55 4.63 -34.96
CA MET A 354 7.65 4.62 -33.50
C MET A 354 6.61 5.55 -32.87
N LYS A 355 6.45 6.76 -33.42
CA LYS A 355 5.48 7.74 -32.92
C LYS A 355 4.02 7.30 -33.10
N LYS A 356 3.72 6.45 -34.09
CA LYS A 356 2.37 5.95 -34.35
C LYS A 356 1.94 4.90 -33.32
N SER A 357 2.88 4.10 -32.82
CA SER A 357 2.61 2.98 -31.92
C SER A 357 3.42 3.07 -30.62
N LYS A 358 3.67 4.29 -30.10
CA LYS A 358 4.59 4.56 -28.97
C LYS A 358 4.43 3.60 -27.79
N THR A 359 3.19 3.32 -27.41
CA THR A 359 2.85 2.56 -26.20
C THR A 359 3.12 1.07 -26.37
N GLN A 360 2.74 0.48 -27.52
CA GLN A 360 3.00 -0.94 -27.82
C GLN A 360 4.47 -1.18 -28.19
N PHE A 361 5.11 -0.17 -28.78
CA PHE A 361 6.47 -0.26 -29.27
C PHE A 361 7.51 -0.32 -28.15
N ALA A 362 7.31 0.46 -27.08
CA ALA A 362 8.23 0.62 -25.96
C ALA A 362 8.74 -0.68 -25.28
N PRO A 363 7.88 -1.66 -24.92
CA PRO A 363 8.36 -2.90 -24.33
C PRO A 363 9.13 -3.77 -25.33
N VAL A 364 8.68 -3.84 -26.58
CA VAL A 364 9.29 -4.67 -27.62
C VAL A 364 10.69 -4.15 -27.97
N ILE A 365 10.87 -2.84 -28.11
CA ILE A 365 12.19 -2.27 -28.36
C ILE A 365 13.16 -2.55 -27.20
N ALA A 366 12.69 -2.47 -25.95
CA ALA A 366 13.53 -2.74 -24.80
C ALA A 366 14.04 -4.19 -24.79
N GLU A 367 13.16 -5.15 -25.11
CA GLU A 367 13.56 -6.55 -25.27
C GLU A 367 14.55 -6.77 -26.42
N GLN A 368 14.33 -6.12 -27.57
CA GLN A 368 15.23 -6.26 -28.73
C GLN A 368 16.62 -5.70 -28.44
N ILE A 369 16.69 -4.56 -27.74
CA ILE A 369 17.96 -4.00 -27.28
C ILE A 369 18.69 -4.99 -26.37
N ILE A 370 18.00 -5.63 -25.44
CA ILE A 370 18.61 -6.65 -24.56
C ILE A 370 19.07 -7.88 -25.38
N LYS A 371 18.24 -8.38 -26.30
CA LYS A 371 18.57 -9.54 -27.16
C LYS A 371 19.78 -9.26 -28.06
N SER A 372 19.95 -8.02 -28.51
CA SER A 372 21.08 -7.60 -29.36
C SER A 372 22.44 -7.70 -28.65
N LYS A 373 22.46 -7.80 -27.31
CA LYS A 373 23.67 -7.73 -26.46
C LYS A 373 24.50 -6.45 -26.64
N LYS A 374 23.94 -5.41 -27.26
CA LYS A 374 24.52 -4.06 -27.23
C LYS A 374 24.46 -3.53 -25.80
N THR A 375 25.36 -2.59 -25.51
CA THR A 375 25.27 -1.80 -24.27
C THR A 375 23.95 -1.03 -24.26
N LEU A 376 23.33 -0.89 -23.08
CA LEU A 376 22.12 -0.09 -22.91
C LEU A 376 22.36 1.37 -23.33
N PRO A 377 21.29 2.14 -23.64
CA PRO A 377 21.44 3.55 -24.02
C PRO A 377 22.21 4.34 -22.94
N PRO A 378 23.20 5.19 -23.31
CA PRO A 378 24.11 5.82 -22.35
C PRO A 378 23.41 6.61 -21.23
N LYS A 379 22.32 7.32 -21.55
CA LYS A 379 21.53 8.09 -20.58
C LYS A 379 20.75 7.23 -19.61
N ILE A 380 20.36 6.03 -20.04
CA ILE A 380 19.74 5.03 -19.16
C ILE A 380 20.78 4.45 -18.21
N ILE A 381 22.01 4.22 -18.67
CA ILE A 381 23.14 3.82 -17.80
C ILE A 381 23.46 4.93 -16.79
N GLU A 382 23.48 6.19 -17.21
CA GLU A 382 23.68 7.35 -16.32
C GLU A 382 22.62 7.39 -15.21
N LEU A 383 21.34 7.21 -15.57
CA LEU A 383 20.25 7.10 -14.61
C LEU A 383 20.45 5.92 -13.65
N PHE A 384 20.82 4.75 -14.16
CA PHE A 384 21.02 3.55 -13.34
C PHE A 384 22.21 3.68 -12.38
N ASN A 385 23.29 4.33 -12.78
CA ASN A 385 24.41 4.65 -11.88
C ASN A 385 23.95 5.54 -10.71
N LYS A 386 23.08 6.51 -10.97
CA LYS A 386 22.48 7.35 -9.92
C LYS A 386 21.58 6.53 -8.98
N ILE A 387 20.78 5.61 -9.53
CA ILE A 387 19.97 4.68 -8.73
C ILE A 387 20.87 3.83 -7.82
N SER A 388 21.95 3.25 -8.35
CA SER A 388 22.93 2.47 -7.56
C SER A 388 23.53 3.28 -6.43
N SER A 389 23.91 4.53 -6.70
CA SER A 389 24.51 5.43 -5.71
C SER A 389 23.53 5.77 -4.59
N ILE A 390 22.26 6.00 -4.89
CA ILE A 390 21.25 6.34 -3.88
C ILE A 390 20.90 5.12 -3.03
N LEU A 391 20.74 3.96 -3.65
CA LEU A 391 20.32 2.73 -2.97
C LEU A 391 21.49 1.93 -2.38
N ASN A 392 22.73 2.40 -2.53
CA ASN A 392 23.96 1.70 -2.14
C ASN A 392 24.01 0.25 -2.67
N ILE A 393 23.61 0.06 -3.93
CA ILE A 393 23.66 -1.25 -4.57
C ILE A 393 25.10 -1.50 -5.02
N THR A 394 25.80 -2.40 -4.35
CA THR A 394 27.06 -2.94 -4.86
C THR A 394 26.76 -3.74 -6.13
N GLU A 395 27.20 -3.24 -7.28
CA GLU A 395 27.15 -3.99 -8.53
C GLU A 395 27.81 -5.35 -8.33
N LYS A 396 27.04 -6.43 -8.49
CA LYS A 396 27.66 -7.73 -8.76
C LYS A 396 28.09 -7.68 -10.22
N ALA A 397 29.39 -7.51 -10.43
CA ALA A 397 30.05 -7.84 -11.69
C ALA A 397 29.55 -9.22 -12.14
N SER A 398 28.81 -9.25 -13.24
CA SER A 398 28.36 -10.47 -13.91
C SER A 398 29.00 -10.52 -15.28
#